data_AF-A0A1S1LXE7-F1
#
_entry.id   AF-A0A1S1LXE7-F1
#
_cell.length_a   1.000
_cell.length_b   1.000
_cell.length_c   1.000
_cell.angle_alpha   90.00
_cell.angle_beta   90.00
_cell.angle_gamma   90.00
#
_symmetry.space_group_name_H-M   'P 1'
#
loop_
_entity.id
_entity.type
_entity.pdbx_description
1 polymer ?
#
loop_
_entity_poly.entity_id
_entity_poly.type
_entity_poly.pdbx_seq_one_letter_code
_entity_poly.pdbx_strand_id
1 'polypeptide(L)'
;REAPSCPGWTARDVVAHLGGVHRWAVGVVIGHKIPYADVDPEAPTGEAVIGWYTDRADSLVAALTSNDLDAPTKSPFGERPVQFWYRRQANEVAVHRWDIQHAYLGWDADPIDATLAADGISEWSELFTPRRIGRDGGTPQDLRGARILLHANDGGGSWLLRADAEAIGIVEDDAEPDA
;
A
#
# COMPACT_ATOMS: atom_id res chain seq x y z
N ARG A 1 -4.90 21.08 -1.90
CA ARG A 1 -4.85 21.04 -0.41
C ARG A 1 -3.61 20.25 -0.03
N GLU A 2 -2.88 20.64 1.01
CA GLU A 2 -1.86 19.76 1.60
C GLU A 2 -2.52 18.47 2.08
N ALA A 3 -1.82 17.34 1.97
CA ALA A 3 -2.25 16.04 2.49
C ALA A 3 -1.45 15.73 3.77
N PRO A 4 -1.99 15.95 4.98
CA PRO A 4 -1.21 15.84 6.20
C PRO A 4 -0.67 14.43 6.49
N SER A 5 -1.33 13.39 5.97
CA SER A 5 -0.89 12.00 6.05
C SER A 5 0.20 11.64 5.03
N CYS A 6 0.47 12.50 4.04
CA CYS A 6 1.59 12.41 3.11
C CYS A 6 2.45 13.69 3.19
N PRO A 7 3.30 13.83 4.22
CA PRO A 7 4.02 15.08 4.46
C PRO A 7 4.80 15.59 3.26
N GLY A 8 4.57 16.85 2.89
CA GLY A 8 5.20 17.51 1.75
C GLY A 8 4.48 17.30 0.42
N TRP A 9 3.36 16.58 0.40
CA TRP A 9 2.53 16.39 -0.78
C TRP A 9 1.21 17.13 -0.68
N THR A 10 0.73 17.62 -1.81
CA THR A 10 -0.66 18.02 -1.97
C THR A 10 -1.54 16.82 -2.35
N ALA A 11 -2.86 16.92 -2.17
CA ALA A 11 -3.80 15.92 -2.68
C ALA A 11 -3.65 15.65 -4.19
N ARG A 12 -3.25 16.66 -4.97
CA ARG A 12 -2.94 16.48 -6.40
C ARG A 12 -1.69 15.63 -6.59
N ASP A 13 -0.69 15.78 -5.73
CA ASP A 13 0.53 14.95 -5.79
C ASP A 13 0.23 13.50 -5.38
N VAL A 14 -0.70 13.27 -4.45
CA VAL A 14 -1.20 11.92 -4.15
C VAL A 14 -1.89 11.28 -5.37
N VAL A 15 -2.70 12.05 -6.13
CA VAL A 15 -3.29 11.56 -7.39
C VAL A 15 -2.21 11.28 -8.46
N ALA A 16 -1.22 12.15 -8.58
CA ALA A 16 -0.09 11.97 -9.49
C ALA A 16 0.76 10.73 -9.12
N HIS A 17 0.98 10.49 -7.83
CA HIS A 17 1.61 9.28 -7.31
C HIS A 17 0.84 8.03 -7.73
N LEU A 18 -0.47 7.96 -7.44
CA LEU A 18 -1.31 6.83 -7.79
C LEU A 18 -1.27 6.50 -9.29
N GLY A 19 -1.39 7.52 -10.15
CA GLY A 19 -1.29 7.31 -11.60
C GLY A 19 0.10 6.80 -12.05
N GLY A 20 1.17 7.24 -11.39
CA GLY A 20 2.52 6.72 -11.57
C GLY A 20 2.67 5.26 -11.14
N VAL A 21 2.10 4.90 -9.99
CA VAL A 21 2.06 3.51 -9.48
C VAL A 21 1.29 2.61 -10.46
N HIS A 22 0.15 3.06 -10.99
CA HIS A 22 -0.62 2.32 -12.00
C HIS A 22 0.19 2.10 -13.28
N ARG A 23 0.83 3.16 -13.80
CA ARG A 23 1.71 3.07 -14.98
C ARG A 23 2.87 2.09 -14.76
N TRP A 24 3.49 2.14 -13.59
CA TRP A 24 4.59 1.25 -13.24
C TRP A 24 4.12 -0.20 -13.15
N ALA A 25 3.02 -0.48 -12.44
CA ALA A 25 2.44 -1.81 -12.32
C ALA A 25 2.06 -2.40 -13.69
N VAL A 26 1.39 -1.63 -14.56
CA VAL A 26 1.09 -2.04 -15.94
C VAL A 26 2.36 -2.45 -16.67
N GLY A 27 3.39 -1.61 -16.60
CA GLY A 27 4.68 -1.90 -17.22
C GLY A 27 5.28 -3.21 -16.74
N VAL A 28 5.26 -3.46 -15.43
CA VAL A 28 5.78 -4.70 -14.86
C VAL A 28 4.98 -5.93 -15.32
N VAL A 29 3.66 -5.84 -15.31
CA VAL A 29 2.75 -6.92 -15.75
C VAL A 29 2.99 -7.29 -17.22
N ILE A 30 3.22 -6.30 -18.09
CA ILE A 30 3.49 -6.54 -19.52
C ILE A 30 4.98 -6.74 -19.85
N GLY A 31 5.85 -6.86 -18.84
CA GLY A 31 7.27 -7.17 -19.01
C GLY A 31 8.18 -6.00 -19.40
N HIS A 32 7.71 -4.75 -19.28
CA HIS A 32 8.47 -3.53 -19.53
C HIS A 32 9.11 -2.96 -18.25
N LYS A 33 10.28 -2.31 -18.42
CA LYS A 33 10.92 -1.56 -17.35
C LYS A 33 10.42 -0.11 -17.35
N ILE A 34 9.63 0.25 -16.35
CA ILE A 34 9.16 1.62 -16.14
C ILE A 34 9.96 2.24 -14.98
N PRO A 35 10.62 3.38 -15.17
CA PRO A 35 11.22 4.13 -14.07
C PRO A 35 10.13 4.51 -13.05
N TYR A 36 10.40 4.26 -11.78
CA TYR A 36 9.51 4.67 -10.70
C TYR A 36 9.92 6.05 -10.19
N ALA A 37 8.91 6.89 -9.94
CA ALA A 37 9.05 8.18 -9.27
C ALA A 37 7.89 8.31 -8.27
N ASP A 38 8.17 8.90 -7.11
CA ASP A 38 7.17 9.05 -6.06
C ASP A 38 6.00 9.94 -6.51
N VAL A 39 6.26 10.98 -7.32
CA VAL A 39 5.23 11.78 -7.99
C VAL A 39 5.51 11.70 -9.48
N ASP A 40 4.57 11.22 -10.29
CA ASP A 40 4.80 11.04 -11.74
C ASP A 40 5.04 12.42 -12.41
N PRO A 41 6.21 12.66 -13.01
CA PRO A 41 6.52 13.93 -13.65
C PRO A 41 5.66 14.22 -14.90
N GLU A 42 4.99 13.21 -15.47
CA GLU A 42 4.04 13.37 -16.57
C GLU A 42 2.63 13.78 -16.11
N ALA A 43 2.36 13.79 -14.81
CA ALA A 43 1.05 14.17 -14.30
C ALA A 43 0.77 15.66 -14.59
N PRO A 44 -0.36 16.00 -15.24
CA PRO A 44 -0.69 17.39 -15.54
C PRO A 44 -1.05 18.16 -14.27
N THR A 45 -0.93 19.48 -14.34
CA THR A 45 -1.29 20.38 -13.23
C THR A 45 -2.79 20.67 -13.21
N GLY A 46 -3.30 21.10 -12.06
CA GLY A 46 -4.71 21.47 -11.90
C GLY A 46 -5.68 20.31 -12.11
N GLU A 47 -6.89 20.63 -12.57
CA GLU A 47 -8.00 19.68 -12.72
C GLU A 47 -7.75 18.59 -13.76
N ALA A 48 -6.89 18.85 -14.75
CA ALA A 48 -6.54 17.89 -15.79
C ALA A 48 -5.94 16.58 -15.24
N VAL A 49 -5.43 16.59 -14.00
CA VAL A 49 -4.90 15.39 -13.33
C VAL A 49 -5.98 14.31 -13.15
N ILE A 50 -7.26 14.69 -13.05
CA ILE A 50 -8.37 13.76 -12.82
C ILE A 50 -8.58 12.88 -14.05
N GLY A 51 -8.67 13.48 -15.24
CA GLY A 51 -8.79 12.74 -16.50
C GLY A 51 -7.56 11.87 -16.75
N TRP A 52 -6.36 12.42 -16.53
CA TRP A 52 -5.11 11.67 -16.63
C TRP A 52 -5.07 10.45 -15.69
N TYR A 53 -5.49 10.61 -14.42
CA TYR A 53 -5.55 9.50 -13.48
C TYR A 53 -6.55 8.43 -13.92
N THR A 54 -7.71 8.85 -14.43
CA THR A 54 -8.74 7.94 -14.95
C THR A 54 -8.17 7.08 -16.08
N ASP A 55 -7.47 7.67 -17.05
CA ASP A 55 -6.83 6.93 -18.14
C ASP A 55 -5.78 5.92 -17.63
N ARG A 56 -5.03 6.27 -16.57
CA ARG A 56 -4.04 5.37 -15.93
C ARG A 56 -4.73 4.23 -15.19
N ALA A 57 -5.83 4.48 -14.50
CA ALA A 57 -6.62 3.48 -13.80
C ALA A 57 -7.26 2.49 -14.80
N ASP A 58 -7.83 3.00 -15.90
CA ASP A 58 -8.41 2.17 -16.98
C ASP A 58 -7.35 1.27 -17.61
N SER A 59 -6.15 1.81 -17.85
CA SER A 59 -5.01 1.05 -18.36
C SER A 59 -4.58 -0.07 -17.41
N LEU A 60 -4.60 0.19 -16.09
CA LEU A 60 -4.30 -0.81 -15.08
C LEU A 60 -5.33 -1.93 -15.08
N VAL A 61 -6.61 -1.59 -15.03
CA VAL A 61 -7.70 -2.58 -15.06
C VAL A 61 -7.57 -3.43 -16.31
N ALA A 62 -7.44 -2.82 -17.49
CA ALA A 62 -7.30 -3.54 -18.75
C ALA A 62 -6.09 -4.48 -18.78
N ALA A 63 -4.94 -4.05 -18.26
CA ALA A 63 -3.75 -4.89 -18.19
C ALA A 63 -3.97 -6.08 -17.24
N LEU A 64 -4.53 -5.85 -16.05
CA LEU A 64 -4.76 -6.90 -15.07
C LEU A 64 -5.81 -7.92 -15.55
N THR A 65 -6.88 -7.49 -16.21
CA THR A 65 -7.97 -8.38 -16.66
C THR A 65 -7.65 -9.15 -17.95
N SER A 66 -6.63 -8.74 -18.70
CA SER A 66 -6.25 -9.37 -19.96
C SER A 66 -5.15 -10.43 -19.83
N ASN A 67 -4.64 -10.65 -18.62
CA ASN A 67 -3.56 -11.60 -18.35
C ASN A 67 -4.05 -12.79 -17.54
N ASP A 68 -3.37 -13.93 -17.69
CA ASP A 68 -3.55 -15.09 -16.82
C ASP A 68 -3.14 -14.74 -15.38
N LEU A 69 -4.05 -14.95 -14.42
CA LEU A 69 -3.86 -14.59 -13.02
C LEU A 69 -2.66 -15.31 -12.38
N ASP A 70 -2.34 -16.52 -12.86
CA ASP A 70 -1.26 -17.34 -12.33
C ASP A 70 0.07 -17.13 -13.07
N ALA A 71 0.08 -16.33 -14.15
CA ALA A 71 1.30 -16.05 -14.89
C ALA A 71 2.34 -15.32 -14.02
N PRO A 72 3.63 -15.67 -14.12
CA PRO A 72 4.68 -15.05 -13.31
C PRO A 72 4.94 -13.61 -13.76
N THR A 73 5.08 -12.71 -12.78
CA THR A 73 5.47 -11.32 -12.97
C THR A 73 6.61 -10.96 -12.01
N LYS A 74 7.41 -9.96 -12.37
CA LYS A 74 8.41 -9.40 -11.45
C LYS A 74 7.69 -8.54 -10.41
N SER A 75 8.29 -8.32 -9.24
CA SER A 75 7.86 -7.30 -8.28
C SER A 75 9.05 -6.83 -7.42
N PRO A 76 8.94 -5.72 -6.67
CA PRO A 76 9.95 -5.35 -5.68
C PRO A 76 10.20 -6.41 -4.60
N PHE A 77 9.28 -7.35 -4.43
CA PHE A 77 9.28 -8.40 -3.40
C PHE A 77 9.63 -9.79 -3.96
N GLY A 78 10.17 -9.84 -5.19
CA GLY A 78 10.50 -11.07 -5.91
C GLY A 78 9.45 -11.42 -6.97
N GLU A 79 9.55 -12.62 -7.55
CA GLU A 79 8.55 -13.10 -8.51
C GLU A 79 7.20 -13.32 -7.81
N ARG A 80 6.11 -12.92 -8.47
CA ARG A 80 4.73 -13.00 -7.98
C ARG A 80 3.77 -13.28 -9.14
N PRO A 81 2.66 -14.01 -8.92
CA PRO A 81 1.65 -14.19 -9.96
C PRO A 81 0.93 -12.87 -10.28
N VAL A 82 0.30 -12.72 -11.45
CA VAL A 82 -0.44 -11.50 -11.82
C VAL A 82 -1.47 -11.10 -10.75
N GLN A 83 -2.15 -12.05 -10.13
CA GLN A 83 -3.14 -11.77 -9.06
C GLN A 83 -2.59 -10.98 -7.87
N PHE A 84 -1.27 -11.04 -7.62
CA PHE A 84 -0.60 -10.20 -6.61
C PHE A 84 -0.85 -8.71 -6.85
N TRP A 85 -0.87 -8.28 -8.11
CA TRP A 85 -1.07 -6.89 -8.48
C TRP A 85 -2.49 -6.40 -8.22
N TYR A 86 -3.50 -7.28 -8.23
CA TYR A 86 -4.86 -6.88 -7.83
C TYR A 86 -4.88 -6.46 -6.35
N ARG A 87 -4.34 -7.31 -5.47
CA ARG A 87 -4.23 -7.03 -4.03
C ARG A 87 -3.42 -5.76 -3.77
N ARG A 88 -2.22 -5.67 -4.34
CA ARG A 88 -1.33 -4.51 -4.17
C ARG A 88 -1.96 -3.19 -4.60
N GLN A 89 -2.61 -3.16 -5.77
CA GLN A 89 -3.20 -1.93 -6.29
C GLN A 89 -4.48 -1.56 -5.53
N ALA A 90 -5.26 -2.54 -5.06
CA ALA A 90 -6.43 -2.28 -4.23
C ALA A 90 -6.04 -1.61 -2.90
N ASN A 91 -5.03 -2.14 -2.21
CA ASN A 91 -4.53 -1.55 -0.96
C ASN A 91 -3.94 -0.15 -1.17
N GLU A 92 -3.17 0.05 -2.25
CA GLU A 92 -2.61 1.36 -2.59
C GLU A 92 -3.70 2.42 -2.81
N VAL A 93 -4.72 2.08 -3.60
CA VAL A 93 -5.83 2.97 -3.91
C VAL A 93 -6.66 3.28 -2.67
N ALA A 94 -6.89 2.31 -1.79
CA ALA A 94 -7.65 2.52 -0.56
C ALA A 94 -6.98 3.52 0.39
N VAL A 95 -5.68 3.34 0.67
CA VAL A 95 -4.92 4.24 1.54
C VAL A 95 -4.89 5.65 0.96
N HIS A 96 -4.59 5.79 -0.34
CA HIS A 96 -4.47 7.12 -0.94
C HIS A 96 -5.80 7.79 -1.24
N ARG A 97 -6.91 7.04 -1.43
CA ARG A 97 -8.26 7.61 -1.40
C ARG A 97 -8.54 8.23 -0.04
N TRP A 98 -8.16 7.54 1.05
CA TRP A 98 -8.30 8.08 2.40
C TRP A 98 -7.44 9.32 2.60
N ASP A 99 -6.16 9.30 2.17
CA ASP A 99 -5.27 10.47 2.25
C ASP A 99 -5.85 11.70 1.54
N ILE A 100 -6.43 11.49 0.35
CA ILE A 100 -7.08 12.54 -0.41
C ILE A 100 -8.31 13.07 0.33
N GLN A 101 -9.21 12.21 0.86
CA GLN A 101 -10.36 12.70 1.62
C GLN A 101 -9.94 13.42 2.91
N HIS A 102 -8.98 12.88 3.64
CA HIS A 102 -8.42 13.45 4.85
C HIS A 102 -7.84 14.86 4.59
N ALA A 103 -7.22 15.09 3.44
CA ALA A 103 -6.73 16.42 3.05
C ALA A 103 -7.82 17.50 2.93
N TYR A 104 -9.09 17.12 2.74
CA TYR A 104 -10.21 18.05 2.58
C TYR A 104 -11.17 18.06 3.77
N LEU A 105 -11.37 16.91 4.41
CA LEU A 105 -12.36 16.70 5.46
C LEU A 105 -11.73 16.54 6.85
N GLY A 106 -10.40 16.40 6.95
CA GLY A 106 -9.75 16.01 8.19
C GLY A 106 -10.21 14.62 8.63
N TRP A 107 -10.39 14.42 9.94
CA TRP A 107 -10.79 13.14 10.50
C TRP A 107 -12.24 12.72 10.19
N ASP A 108 -13.00 13.57 9.50
CA ASP A 108 -14.32 13.24 8.96
C ASP A 108 -14.23 12.50 7.60
N ALA A 109 -13.04 12.10 7.17
CA ALA A 109 -12.84 11.23 6.00
C ALA A 109 -13.53 9.87 6.21
N ASP A 110 -14.13 9.32 5.14
CA ASP A 110 -14.77 8.01 5.24
C ASP A 110 -13.69 6.95 5.55
N PRO A 111 -13.96 5.99 6.45
CA PRO A 111 -13.00 4.93 6.74
C PRO A 111 -12.74 4.05 5.51
N ILE A 112 -11.56 3.44 5.50
CA ILE A 112 -11.27 2.33 4.57
C ILE A 112 -12.20 1.17 4.94
N ASP A 113 -12.72 0.45 3.94
CA ASP A 113 -13.52 -0.75 4.17
C ASP A 113 -12.79 -1.71 5.12
N ALA A 114 -13.49 -2.22 6.13
CA ALA A 114 -12.85 -3.01 7.20
C ALA A 114 -12.16 -4.28 6.66
N THR A 115 -12.69 -4.91 5.62
CA THR A 115 -12.08 -6.10 5.00
C THR A 115 -10.79 -5.73 4.29
N LEU A 116 -10.79 -4.61 3.57
CA LEU A 116 -9.61 -4.11 2.87
C LEU A 116 -8.56 -3.57 3.84
N ALA A 117 -8.97 -2.94 4.94
CA ALA A 117 -8.07 -2.51 6.01
C ALA A 117 -7.39 -3.72 6.68
N ALA A 118 -8.14 -4.78 6.97
CA ALA A 118 -7.60 -6.03 7.49
C ALA A 118 -6.59 -6.66 6.51
N ASP A 119 -6.91 -6.72 5.23
CA ASP A 119 -5.97 -7.22 4.21
C ASP A 119 -4.70 -6.37 4.12
N GLY A 120 -4.84 -5.05 4.20
CA GLY A 120 -3.72 -4.10 4.20
C GLY A 120 -2.78 -4.29 5.41
N ILE A 121 -3.32 -4.61 6.60
CA ILE A 121 -2.51 -4.96 7.78
C ILE A 121 -1.71 -6.25 7.54
N SER A 122 -2.35 -7.27 6.98
CA SER A 122 -1.67 -8.52 6.60
C SER A 122 -0.56 -8.27 5.57
N GLU A 123 -0.86 -7.50 4.52
CA GLU A 123 0.12 -7.20 3.48
C GLU A 123 1.28 -6.33 3.96
N TRP A 124 1.01 -5.36 4.83
CA TRP A 124 2.03 -4.55 5.49
C TRP A 124 3.00 -5.44 6.27
N SER A 125 2.47 -6.35 7.08
CA SER A 125 3.24 -7.32 7.85
C SER A 125 4.05 -8.27 6.96
N GLU A 126 3.48 -8.76 5.87
CA GLU A 126 4.13 -9.73 4.97
C GLU A 126 5.24 -9.11 4.10
N LEU A 127 5.01 -7.91 3.56
CA LEU A 127 5.85 -7.34 2.48
C LEU A 127 6.69 -6.16 2.93
N PHE A 128 6.14 -5.29 3.78
CA PHE A 128 6.73 -3.98 4.04
C PHE A 128 7.60 -3.97 5.30
N THR A 129 7.18 -4.63 6.38
CA THR A 129 7.98 -4.65 7.60
C THR A 129 9.35 -5.30 7.42
N PRO A 130 9.51 -6.46 6.75
CA PRO A 130 10.84 -7.07 6.59
C PRO A 130 11.74 -6.21 5.70
N ARG A 131 11.14 -5.58 4.68
CA ARG A 131 11.87 -4.73 3.74
C ARG A 131 12.32 -3.43 4.38
N ARG A 132 11.44 -2.76 5.14
CA ARG A 132 11.71 -1.42 5.68
C ARG A 132 12.56 -1.49 6.95
N ILE A 133 12.19 -2.34 7.90
CA ILE A 133 12.92 -2.50 9.16
C ILE A 133 14.29 -3.10 8.88
N GLY A 134 14.37 -4.15 8.06
CA GLY A 134 15.65 -4.73 7.65
C GLY A 134 16.59 -3.71 6.97
N ARG A 135 16.05 -2.81 6.12
CA ARG A 135 16.85 -1.75 5.48
C ARG A 135 17.30 -0.66 6.45
N ASP A 136 16.49 -0.36 7.46
CA ASP A 136 16.73 0.73 8.40
C ASP A 136 17.58 0.27 9.63
N GLY A 137 18.26 -0.88 9.53
CA GLY A 137 19.20 -1.39 10.53
C GLY A 137 18.62 -2.39 11.52
N GLY A 138 17.40 -2.88 11.26
CA GLY A 138 16.68 -3.84 12.10
C GLY A 138 15.86 -3.17 13.21
N THR A 139 15.13 -3.99 13.95
CA THR A 139 14.32 -3.54 15.09
C THR A 139 15.24 -3.11 16.24
N PRO A 140 14.94 -1.96 16.90
CA PRO A 140 15.61 -1.54 18.13
C PRO A 140 15.70 -2.67 19.15
N GLN A 141 16.86 -2.83 19.80
CA GLN A 141 17.15 -4.01 20.62
C GLN A 141 16.18 -4.19 21.79
N ASP A 142 15.72 -3.07 22.37
CA ASP A 142 14.75 -2.99 23.46
C ASP A 142 13.32 -3.40 23.03
N LEU A 143 13.03 -3.35 21.73
CA LEU A 143 11.75 -3.80 21.18
C LEU A 143 11.79 -5.25 20.69
N ARG A 144 12.96 -5.90 20.64
CA ARG A 144 13.06 -7.28 20.13
C ARG A 144 12.38 -8.26 21.08
N GLY A 145 11.48 -9.07 20.52
CA GLY A 145 10.64 -10.00 21.24
C GLY A 145 9.35 -9.38 21.78
N ALA A 146 9.18 -8.06 21.70
CA ALA A 146 7.97 -7.39 22.15
C ALA A 146 6.75 -7.87 21.35
N ARG A 147 5.65 -8.08 22.07
CA ARG A 147 4.35 -8.45 21.52
C ARG A 147 3.42 -7.23 21.56
N ILE A 148 2.79 -6.93 20.43
CA ILE A 148 1.88 -5.79 20.28
C ILE A 148 0.55 -6.34 19.78
N LEU A 149 -0.50 -6.18 20.56
CA LEU A 149 -1.85 -6.56 20.12
C LEU A 149 -2.55 -5.37 19.49
N LEU A 150 -2.85 -5.50 18.20
CA LEU A 150 -3.69 -4.57 17.48
C LEU A 150 -5.13 -5.06 17.56
N HIS A 151 -6.03 -4.22 18.07
CA HIS A 151 -7.47 -4.46 18.06
C HIS A 151 -8.18 -3.41 17.21
N ALA A 152 -8.92 -3.86 16.21
CA ALA A 152 -9.84 -3.00 15.49
C ALA A 152 -11.05 -2.69 16.39
N ASN A 153 -11.45 -1.42 16.45
CA ASN A 153 -12.59 -0.97 17.26
C ASN A 153 -13.92 -0.95 16.49
N ASP A 154 -13.91 -1.33 15.22
CA ASP A 154 -14.99 -1.31 14.25
C ASP A 154 -15.37 -2.72 13.76
N GLY A 155 -14.85 -3.77 14.41
CA GLY A 155 -15.08 -5.16 14.05
C GLY A 155 -14.09 -5.73 13.02
N GLY A 156 -13.04 -4.99 12.66
CA GLY A 156 -11.99 -5.43 11.72
C GLY A 156 -11.08 -6.58 12.19
N GLY A 157 -11.23 -7.06 13.41
CA GLY A 157 -10.45 -8.18 13.97
C GLY A 157 -9.34 -7.76 14.94
N SER A 158 -8.45 -8.70 15.26
CA SER A 158 -7.29 -8.47 16.13
C SER A 158 -6.08 -9.23 15.64
N TRP A 159 -4.90 -8.61 15.76
CA TRP A 159 -3.63 -9.16 15.30
C TRP A 159 -2.59 -9.07 16.40
N LEU A 160 -2.03 -10.20 16.80
CA LEU A 160 -0.84 -10.21 17.64
C LEU A 160 0.38 -10.04 16.74
N LEU A 161 1.10 -8.93 16.89
CA LEU A 161 2.36 -8.68 16.23
C LEU A 161 3.51 -9.04 17.15
N ARG A 162 4.59 -9.56 16.58
CA ARG A 162 5.88 -9.74 17.25
C ARG A 162 6.95 -8.95 16.52
N ALA A 163 7.73 -8.19 17.28
CA ALA A 163 8.89 -7.48 16.79
C ALA A 163 10.13 -8.38 16.86
N ASP A 164 10.52 -8.96 15.73
CA ASP A 164 11.76 -9.75 15.60
C ASP A 164 12.93 -8.86 15.18
N ALA A 165 14.12 -9.43 14.98
CA ALA A 165 15.33 -8.66 14.69
C ALA A 165 15.23 -7.79 13.42
N GLU A 166 14.49 -8.24 12.41
CA GLU A 166 14.45 -7.59 11.08
C GLU A 166 13.04 -7.25 10.60
N ALA A 167 12.00 -7.58 11.37
CA ALA A 167 10.62 -7.38 10.96
C ALA A 167 9.69 -7.25 12.18
N ILE A 168 8.52 -6.67 11.95
CA ILE A 168 7.36 -6.76 12.85
C ILE A 168 6.31 -7.54 12.09
N GLY A 169 5.96 -8.73 12.58
CA GLY A 169 5.10 -9.67 11.86
C GLY A 169 3.91 -10.12 12.70
N ILE A 170 2.78 -10.37 12.04
CA ILE A 170 1.64 -11.08 12.64
C ILE A 170 2.08 -12.49 13.01
N VAL A 171 1.76 -12.93 14.23
CA VAL A 171 2.01 -14.29 14.73
C VAL A 171 0.71 -15.01 15.05
N GLU A 172 0.63 -16.28 14.66
CA GLU A 172 -0.42 -17.21 15.07
C GLU A 172 0.01 -17.87 16.38
N ASP A 173 -0.05 -17.14 17.50
CA ASP A 173 0.23 -17.70 18.83
C ASP A 173 -1.01 -17.52 19.71
N ASP A 174 -1.44 -18.58 20.41
CA ASP A 174 -2.58 -18.57 21.36
C ASP A 174 -2.23 -17.83 22.67
N ALA A 175 -1.13 -17.07 22.69
CA ALA A 175 -0.53 -16.53 23.89
C ALA A 175 -0.99 -15.09 24.17
N GLU A 176 -1.15 -14.76 25.45
CA GLU A 176 -1.55 -13.43 25.90
C GLU A 176 -0.55 -12.34 25.46
N PRO A 177 -1.05 -11.15 25.10
CA PRO A 177 -0.22 -9.99 24.78
C PRO A 177 0.55 -9.48 26.00
N ASP A 178 1.74 -8.88 25.79
CA ASP A 178 2.53 -8.30 26.88
C ASP A 178 1.91 -7.00 27.43
N ALA A 179 1.05 -6.34 26.64
CA ALA A 179 0.24 -5.16 26.99
C ALA A 179 -0.92 -4.96 26.01
#